data_AF-A0A8S3G2X0-F1
#
_entry.id   AF-A0A8S3G2X0-F1
#
_cell.length_a   1.000
_cell.length_b   1.000
_cell.length_c   1.000
_cell.angle_alpha   90.00
_cell.angle_beta   90.00
_cell.angle_gamma   90.00
#
_symmetry.space_group_name_H-M   'P 1'
#
loop_
_entity.id
_entity.type
_entity.pdbx_description
1 polymer ?
#
loop_
_entity_poly.entity_id
_entity_poly.type
_entity_poly.pdbx_seq_one_letter_code
_entity_poly.pdbx_strand_id
1 'polypeptide(L)'
;TTNVTQANLTAEFNKLFSILCPISINNAQATQSIVYLQDFETDCVFDETNIRSNAFCGQCSLTSNTLVTGNARSGNYLCFAYKILNSYVTQVDVGVYLNGDTTTEYWPSIPFTPIADGVWHYTCIDVFSTLSSQSSTYSSASSLVLNYAALSENIQQGISIDAVTVRTALPIGYEPQSLYPIDQTNISSCVFPFIYNGQSYSACTLGNNGIPICLDRQNNTNQC
;
A
#
# COMPACT_ATOMS: atom_id res chain seq x y z
N THR A 1 -25.97 -25.43 17.26
CA THR A 1 -24.83 -25.36 16.33
C THR A 1 -25.27 -24.64 15.09
N THR A 2 -24.76 -23.45 14.83
CA THR A 2 -25.01 -22.73 13.58
C THR A 2 -24.32 -23.49 12.45
N ASN A 3 -25.09 -23.95 11.47
CA ASN A 3 -24.52 -24.60 10.29
C ASN A 3 -23.72 -23.57 9.50
N VAL A 4 -22.40 -23.76 9.46
CA VAL A 4 -21.50 -22.97 8.63
C VAL A 4 -21.81 -23.32 7.17
N THR A 5 -22.20 -22.33 6.37
CA THR A 5 -22.49 -22.52 4.94
C THR A 5 -21.27 -22.19 4.08
N GLN A 6 -21.28 -22.67 2.83
CA GLN A 6 -20.28 -22.29 1.83
C GLN A 6 -20.20 -20.76 1.66
N ALA A 7 -21.33 -20.06 1.71
CA ALA A 7 -21.38 -18.60 1.62
C ALA A 7 -20.68 -17.93 2.82
N ASN A 8 -20.83 -18.49 4.03
CA ASN A 8 -20.11 -17.99 5.20
C ASN A 8 -18.60 -18.18 5.02
N LEU A 9 -18.14 -19.34 4.54
CA LEU A 9 -16.73 -19.60 4.29
C LEU A 9 -16.17 -18.68 3.21
N THR A 10 -16.87 -18.50 2.09
CA THR A 10 -16.46 -17.60 1.01
C THR A 10 -16.38 -16.15 1.47
N ALA A 11 -17.32 -15.68 2.27
CA ALA A 11 -17.28 -14.33 2.82
C ALA A 11 -16.06 -14.11 3.74
N GLU A 12 -15.74 -15.07 4.61
CA GLU A 12 -14.57 -14.98 5.49
C GLU A 12 -13.25 -15.13 4.71
N PHE A 13 -13.19 -16.01 3.72
CA PHE A 13 -12.03 -16.11 2.82
C PHE A 13 -11.79 -14.79 2.08
N ASN A 14 -12.83 -14.17 1.55
CA ASN A 14 -12.69 -12.90 0.86
C ASN A 14 -12.17 -11.82 1.81
N LYS A 15 -12.61 -11.76 3.08
CA LYS A 15 -12.05 -10.81 4.07
C LYS A 15 -10.56 -11.05 4.36
N LEU A 16 -10.07 -12.27 4.21
CA LEU A 16 -8.67 -12.62 4.51
C LEU A 16 -7.73 -12.47 3.30
N PHE A 17 -8.24 -12.64 2.08
CA PHE A 17 -7.42 -12.77 0.86
C PHE A 17 -7.81 -11.82 -0.28
N SER A 18 -8.71 -10.85 -0.06
CA SER A 18 -9.18 -9.94 -1.12
C SER A 18 -8.13 -8.92 -1.58
N ILE A 19 -7.09 -8.66 -0.80
CA ILE A 19 -6.03 -7.72 -1.18
C ILE A 19 -4.70 -8.44 -1.25
N LEU A 20 -4.05 -8.28 -2.41
CA LEU A 20 -2.71 -8.81 -2.65
C LEU A 20 -1.67 -7.76 -2.26
N CYS A 21 -0.61 -8.21 -1.60
CA CYS A 21 0.55 -7.39 -1.31
C CYS A 21 1.09 -6.76 -2.61
N PRO A 22 1.33 -5.44 -2.67
CA PRO A 22 1.90 -4.78 -3.85
C PRO A 22 3.23 -5.42 -4.24
N ILE A 23 3.36 -5.86 -5.49
CA ILE A 23 4.56 -6.55 -6.01
C ILE A 23 5.85 -5.75 -5.74
N SER A 24 5.75 -4.43 -5.82
CA SER A 24 6.87 -3.52 -5.56
C SER A 24 7.44 -3.59 -4.13
N ILE A 25 6.69 -4.11 -3.15
CA ILE A 25 7.17 -4.31 -1.78
C ILE A 25 7.97 -5.62 -1.68
N ASN A 26 7.56 -6.68 -2.38
CA ASN A 26 8.27 -7.97 -2.42
C ASN A 26 9.70 -7.86 -2.94
N ASN A 27 10.00 -6.85 -3.77
CA ASN A 27 11.34 -6.52 -4.21
C ASN A 27 11.62 -5.02 -4.08
N ALA A 28 11.54 -4.52 -2.85
CA ALA A 28 11.75 -3.11 -2.54
C ALA A 28 13.12 -2.59 -3.01
N GLN A 29 14.17 -3.42 -2.95
CA GLN A 29 15.52 -3.05 -3.40
C GLN A 29 15.59 -2.76 -4.90
N ALA A 30 14.80 -3.45 -5.71
CA ALA A 30 14.70 -3.19 -7.15
C ALA A 30 13.72 -2.04 -7.49
N THR A 31 12.90 -1.60 -6.54
CA THR A 31 11.88 -0.57 -6.76
C THR A 31 12.44 0.82 -6.47
N GLN A 32 12.92 1.49 -7.52
CA GLN A 32 13.55 2.82 -7.43
C GLN A 32 12.64 3.91 -6.83
N SER A 33 11.31 3.76 -6.92
CA SER A 33 10.38 4.76 -6.39
C SER A 33 10.33 4.76 -4.86
N ILE A 34 10.71 3.67 -4.18
CA ILE A 34 10.64 3.56 -2.72
C ILE A 34 11.85 4.29 -2.11
N VAL A 35 11.58 5.22 -1.20
CA VAL A 35 12.63 5.96 -0.48
C VAL A 35 12.68 5.66 1.02
N TYR A 36 11.58 5.15 1.56
CA TYR A 36 11.43 4.62 2.91
C TYR A 36 10.52 3.38 2.86
N LEU A 37 10.85 2.35 3.62
CA LEU A 37 10.06 1.12 3.75
C LEU A 37 10.06 0.69 5.22
N GLN A 38 8.89 0.31 5.70
CA GLN A 38 8.70 -0.44 6.92
C GLN A 38 7.71 -1.59 6.66
N ASP A 39 8.23 -2.81 6.62
CA ASP A 39 7.47 -4.05 6.39
C ASP A 39 7.12 -4.79 7.68
N PHE A 40 7.72 -4.39 8.82
CA PHE A 40 7.46 -4.98 10.15
C PHE A 40 7.70 -6.49 10.25
N GLU A 41 8.53 -7.04 9.37
CA GLU A 41 8.89 -8.47 9.38
C GLU A 41 10.08 -8.78 10.30
N THR A 42 10.82 -7.73 10.71
CA THR A 42 11.95 -7.88 11.62
C THR A 42 11.46 -7.84 13.07
N ASP A 43 11.95 -8.75 13.90
CA ASP A 43 11.70 -8.81 15.35
C ASP A 43 10.25 -9.12 15.77
N CYS A 44 9.49 -9.80 14.92
CA CYS A 44 8.18 -10.35 15.27
C CYS A 44 8.22 -11.88 15.43
N VAL A 45 7.28 -12.45 16.19
CA VAL A 45 7.07 -13.90 16.29
C VAL A 45 5.75 -14.22 15.61
N PHE A 46 5.82 -14.90 14.47
CA PHE A 46 4.62 -15.40 13.79
C PHE A 46 4.04 -16.59 14.56
N ASP A 47 2.78 -16.46 14.99
CA ASP A 47 2.02 -17.55 15.59
C ASP A 47 1.19 -18.26 14.52
N GLU A 48 1.70 -19.37 14.01
CA GLU A 48 1.02 -20.21 13.01
C GLU A 48 -0.30 -20.81 13.51
N THR A 49 -0.58 -20.74 14.81
CA THR A 49 -1.81 -21.27 15.43
C THR A 49 -2.92 -20.22 15.56
N ASN A 50 -2.64 -18.95 15.25
CA ASN A 50 -3.59 -17.84 15.45
C ASN A 50 -3.67 -16.90 14.23
N ILE A 51 -4.82 -16.95 13.53
CA ILE A 51 -5.08 -16.13 12.34
C ILE A 51 -5.60 -14.71 12.63
N ARG A 52 -5.76 -14.31 13.91
CA ARG A 52 -6.35 -13.00 14.25
C ARG A 52 -5.44 -11.80 13.94
N SER A 53 -4.14 -12.04 13.85
CA SER A 53 -3.08 -11.06 13.59
C SER A 53 -2.42 -11.28 12.23
N ASN A 54 -3.20 -11.68 11.22
CA ASN A 54 -2.67 -11.80 9.87
C ASN A 54 -2.13 -10.46 9.39
N ALA A 55 -0.90 -10.45 8.93
CA ALA A 55 -0.32 -9.31 8.25
C ALA A 55 -0.98 -9.08 6.89
N PHE A 56 -0.78 -7.90 6.33
CA PHE A 56 -1.22 -7.59 4.99
C PHE A 56 -0.28 -8.20 3.94
N CYS A 57 1.03 -8.00 4.15
CA CYS A 57 2.11 -8.62 3.43
C CYS A 57 2.84 -9.59 4.38
N GLY A 58 3.43 -10.65 3.83
CA GLY A 58 4.30 -11.56 4.60
C GLY A 58 3.67 -12.14 5.86
N GLN A 59 4.33 -11.99 7.01
CA GLN A 59 3.99 -12.70 8.24
C GLN A 59 3.53 -11.76 9.36
N CYS A 60 4.06 -10.54 9.41
CA CYS A 60 3.90 -9.68 10.57
C CYS A 60 3.35 -8.29 10.24
N SER A 61 2.57 -7.76 11.18
CA SER A 61 2.06 -6.39 11.14
C SER A 61 2.27 -5.73 12.49
N LEU A 62 2.26 -4.39 12.52
CA LEU A 62 2.43 -3.63 13.74
C LEU A 62 1.08 -3.11 14.24
N THR A 63 0.80 -3.32 15.52
CA THR A 63 -0.32 -2.65 16.20
C THR A 63 0.14 -1.28 16.70
N SER A 64 -0.01 -0.27 15.85
CA SER A 64 0.44 1.10 16.08
C SER A 64 -0.29 2.05 15.14
N ASN A 65 -0.27 3.34 15.44
CA ASN A 65 -0.72 4.40 14.54
C ASN A 65 0.44 5.12 13.83
N THR A 66 1.70 4.88 14.24
CA THR A 66 2.89 5.51 13.63
C THR A 66 3.28 4.82 12.34
N LEU A 67 3.25 5.54 11.23
CA LEU A 67 3.55 5.03 9.90
C LEU A 67 5.03 5.23 9.53
N VAL A 68 5.56 6.44 9.72
CA VAL A 68 6.91 6.82 9.30
C VAL A 68 7.66 7.47 10.45
N THR A 69 8.92 7.09 10.64
CA THR A 69 9.83 7.73 11.60
C THR A 69 11.21 7.93 10.99
N GLY A 70 11.67 9.18 10.91
CA GLY A 70 13.06 9.50 10.58
C GLY A 70 13.44 9.35 9.10
N ASN A 71 12.49 9.40 8.16
CA ASN A 71 12.84 9.39 6.75
C ASN A 71 13.57 10.71 6.37
N ALA A 72 14.69 10.57 5.66
CA ALA A 72 15.54 11.69 5.25
C ALA A 72 15.55 11.92 3.73
N ARG A 73 14.79 11.12 2.97
CA ARG A 73 14.78 11.15 1.50
C ARG A 73 13.47 11.74 0.98
N SER A 74 13.57 12.54 -0.07
CA SER A 74 12.39 13.17 -0.68
C SER A 74 11.45 12.14 -1.28
N GLY A 75 10.15 12.33 -1.08
CA GLY A 75 9.09 11.50 -1.62
C GLY A 75 7.73 12.15 -1.43
N ASN A 76 6.88 12.02 -2.44
CA ASN A 76 5.60 12.72 -2.52
C ASN A 76 4.43 11.86 -2.05
N TYR A 77 4.58 10.54 -2.08
CA TYR A 77 3.50 9.61 -1.78
C TYR A 77 3.76 8.86 -0.48
N LEU A 78 2.75 8.79 0.38
CA LEU A 78 2.71 7.92 1.55
C LEU A 78 1.75 6.78 1.25
N CYS A 79 2.27 5.56 1.13
CA CYS A 79 1.45 4.37 0.95
C CYS A 79 1.56 3.46 2.17
N PHE A 80 0.47 2.84 2.59
CA PHE A 80 0.45 1.93 3.73
C PHE A 80 -0.79 1.03 3.69
N ALA A 81 -0.64 -0.15 4.28
CA ALA A 81 -1.77 -0.99 4.63
C ALA A 81 -2.26 -0.65 6.04
N TYR A 82 -3.57 -0.70 6.22
CA TYR A 82 -4.20 -0.50 7.51
C TYR A 82 -5.37 -1.46 7.70
N LYS A 83 -5.61 -1.84 8.95
CA LYS A 83 -6.82 -2.54 9.41
C LYS A 83 -7.27 -1.86 10.69
N ILE A 84 -8.45 -1.28 10.65
CA ILE A 84 -8.96 -0.41 11.71
C ILE A 84 -10.29 -0.95 12.24
N LEU A 85 -10.42 -1.03 13.57
CA LEU A 85 -11.60 -1.56 14.27
C LEU A 85 -12.57 -0.48 14.79
N ASN A 86 -12.21 0.79 14.68
CA ASN A 86 -12.97 1.93 15.20
C ASN A 86 -12.96 3.11 14.22
N SER A 87 -13.86 4.08 14.39
CA SER A 87 -14.01 5.21 13.46
C SER A 87 -13.38 6.51 13.96
N TYR A 88 -12.33 6.45 14.79
CA TYR A 88 -11.74 7.65 15.40
C TYR A 88 -10.67 8.31 14.52
N VAL A 89 -10.03 7.55 13.64
CA VAL A 89 -9.03 8.09 12.71
C VAL A 89 -9.74 8.99 11.69
N THR A 90 -9.32 10.25 11.60
CA THR A 90 -9.90 11.26 10.70
C THR A 90 -8.87 12.04 9.88
N GLN A 91 -7.58 11.90 10.22
CA GLN A 91 -6.48 12.55 9.53
C GLN A 91 -5.17 11.76 9.68
N VAL A 92 -4.19 12.12 8.86
CA VAL A 92 -2.79 11.72 9.01
C VAL A 92 -1.98 12.95 9.41
N ASP A 93 -1.39 12.92 10.59
CA ASP A 93 -0.47 13.97 11.06
C ASP A 93 0.90 13.69 10.47
N VAL A 94 1.50 14.71 9.81
CA VAL A 94 2.77 14.54 9.10
C VAL A 94 3.79 15.58 9.53
N GLY A 95 5.04 15.15 9.67
CA GLY A 95 6.22 16.02 9.85
C GLY A 95 6.96 16.10 8.53
N VAL A 96 7.07 17.31 7.96
CA VAL A 96 7.67 17.53 6.63
C VAL A 96 8.76 18.60 6.64
N TYR A 97 9.81 18.31 5.88
CA TYR A 97 10.87 19.24 5.54
C TYR A 97 10.74 19.64 4.07
N LEU A 98 11.03 20.90 3.74
CA LEU A 98 10.85 21.44 2.39
C LEU A 98 12.19 21.92 1.82
N ASN A 99 12.37 21.79 0.51
CA ASN A 99 13.50 22.37 -0.23
C ASN A 99 14.90 22.00 0.29
N GLY A 100 15.02 20.84 0.94
CA GLY A 100 16.29 20.39 1.53
C GLY A 100 16.65 21.04 2.87
N ASP A 101 15.79 21.88 3.45
CA ASP A 101 15.94 22.36 4.83
C ASP A 101 15.73 21.20 5.82
N THR A 102 16.69 20.90 6.68
CA THR A 102 16.60 19.85 7.71
C THR A 102 16.41 20.39 9.12
N THR A 103 16.14 21.69 9.26
CA THR A 103 16.06 22.40 10.54
C THR A 103 14.63 22.82 10.88
N THR A 104 13.84 23.22 9.88
CA THR A 104 12.45 23.65 10.08
C THR A 104 11.49 22.54 9.68
N GLU A 105 10.96 21.83 10.67
CA GLU A 105 9.92 20.82 10.44
C GLU A 105 8.53 21.45 10.53
N TYR A 106 7.74 21.25 9.48
CA TYR A 106 6.35 21.66 9.43
C TYR A 106 5.45 20.48 9.82
N TRP A 107 4.41 20.75 10.61
CA TRP A 107 3.51 19.73 11.15
C TRP A 107 2.06 19.90 10.69
N PRO A 108 1.76 19.77 9.38
CA PRO A 108 0.38 19.80 8.90
C PRO A 108 -0.34 18.47 9.13
N SER A 109 -1.67 18.49 8.95
CA SER A 109 -2.50 17.29 8.95
C SER A 109 -3.17 17.12 7.59
N ILE A 110 -3.25 15.88 7.12
CA ILE A 110 -3.92 15.51 5.88
C ILE A 110 -5.26 14.86 6.23
N PRO A 111 -6.41 15.40 5.76
CA PRO A 111 -7.70 14.75 5.93
C PRO A 111 -7.68 13.31 5.40
N PHE A 112 -8.14 12.36 6.20
CA PHE A 112 -8.13 10.95 5.85
C PHE A 112 -9.34 10.24 6.45
N THR A 113 -10.14 9.60 5.59
CA THR A 113 -11.33 8.86 6.01
C THR A 113 -11.11 7.38 5.73
N PRO A 114 -10.58 6.61 6.70
CA PRO A 114 -10.35 5.18 6.50
C PRO A 114 -11.65 4.38 6.49
N ILE A 115 -11.59 3.21 5.87
CA ILE A 115 -12.63 2.19 5.98
C ILE A 115 -12.36 1.37 7.25
N ALA A 116 -13.26 1.46 8.23
CA ALA A 116 -13.13 0.79 9.53
C ALA A 116 -14.04 -0.44 9.62
N ASP A 117 -13.83 -1.42 8.74
CA ASP A 117 -14.62 -2.67 8.68
C ASP A 117 -13.90 -3.88 9.29
N GLY A 118 -12.70 -3.66 9.86
CA GLY A 118 -11.85 -4.71 10.40
C GLY A 118 -11.19 -5.62 9.36
N VAL A 119 -11.19 -5.22 8.08
CA VAL A 119 -10.45 -5.86 6.99
C VAL A 119 -9.21 -5.01 6.67
N TRP A 120 -8.20 -5.63 6.05
CA TRP A 120 -7.07 -4.88 5.54
C TRP A 120 -7.48 -4.03 4.34
N HIS A 121 -6.97 -2.81 4.29
CA HIS A 121 -7.04 -1.90 3.15
C HIS A 121 -5.63 -1.40 2.85
N TYR A 122 -5.36 -1.11 1.58
CA TYR A 122 -4.12 -0.47 1.16
C TYR A 122 -4.43 0.85 0.49
N THR A 123 -3.70 1.89 0.85
CA THR A 123 -3.91 3.24 0.33
C THR A 123 -2.58 3.93 0.04
N CYS A 124 -2.62 4.93 -0.83
CA CYS A 124 -1.56 5.86 -1.15
C CYS A 124 -2.13 7.27 -1.16
N ILE A 125 -1.51 8.15 -0.40
CA ILE A 125 -1.82 9.58 -0.31
C ILE A 125 -0.74 10.35 -1.06
N ASP A 126 -1.13 11.19 -2.02
CA ASP A 126 -0.24 12.21 -2.59
C ASP A 126 -0.10 13.37 -1.59
N VAL A 127 0.88 13.23 -0.70
CA VAL A 127 1.17 14.17 0.38
C VAL A 127 1.52 15.53 -0.19
N PHE A 128 2.38 15.57 -1.22
CA PHE A 128 2.84 16.84 -1.78
C PHE A 128 1.71 17.63 -2.42
N SER A 129 0.88 16.99 -3.27
CA SER A 129 -0.27 17.63 -3.90
C SER A 129 -1.31 18.06 -2.87
N THR A 130 -1.60 17.19 -1.89
CA THR A 130 -2.58 17.50 -0.84
C THR A 130 -2.16 18.73 -0.04
N LEU A 131 -0.91 18.80 0.43
CA LEU A 131 -0.41 19.95 1.17
C LEU A 131 -0.30 21.20 0.31
N SER A 132 0.11 21.07 -0.96
CA SER A 132 0.16 22.18 -1.91
C SER A 132 -1.21 22.85 -2.11
N SER A 133 -2.29 22.09 -2.02
CA SER A 133 -3.65 22.63 -2.08
C SER A 133 -4.08 23.40 -0.82
N GLN A 134 -3.41 23.20 0.32
CA GLN A 134 -3.76 23.80 1.60
C GLN A 134 -3.10 25.17 1.84
N SER A 135 -1.89 25.40 1.34
CA SER A 135 -1.12 26.63 1.63
C SER A 135 -0.07 26.95 0.57
N SER A 136 0.17 28.24 0.35
CA SER A 136 1.21 28.76 -0.55
C SER A 136 2.63 28.34 -0.15
N THR A 137 2.86 28.05 1.15
CA THR A 137 4.14 27.56 1.65
C THR A 137 4.53 26.26 0.93
N TYR A 138 3.60 25.31 0.85
CA TYR A 138 3.84 24.00 0.24
C TYR A 138 3.85 24.06 -1.29
N SER A 139 2.95 24.83 -1.90
CA SER A 139 2.88 24.93 -3.36
C SER A 139 4.11 25.61 -4.00
N SER A 140 4.90 26.34 -3.20
CA SER A 140 6.15 26.98 -3.62
C SER A 140 7.39 26.09 -3.44
N ALA A 141 7.25 24.93 -2.78
CA ALA A 141 8.36 24.03 -2.55
C ALA A 141 8.71 23.24 -3.83
N SER A 142 10.01 23.05 -4.08
CA SER A 142 10.53 22.18 -5.15
C SER A 142 10.71 20.73 -4.70
N SER A 143 10.76 20.48 -3.40
CA SER A 143 10.89 19.13 -2.84
C SER A 143 10.28 19.04 -1.44
N LEU A 144 9.86 17.82 -1.08
CA LEU A 144 9.30 17.49 0.23
C LEU A 144 9.93 16.19 0.74
N VAL A 145 10.36 16.19 2.00
CA VAL A 145 10.78 15.02 2.76
C VAL A 145 9.75 14.79 3.85
N LEU A 146 9.01 13.68 3.76
CA LEU A 146 8.09 13.23 4.80
C LEU A 146 8.91 12.52 5.88
N ASN A 147 9.25 13.20 6.97
CA ASN A 147 10.08 12.64 8.04
C ASN A 147 9.28 11.79 9.01
N TYR A 148 8.07 12.23 9.31
CA TYR A 148 7.16 11.58 10.24
C TYR A 148 5.75 11.48 9.65
N ALA A 149 5.05 10.39 9.95
CA ALA A 149 3.63 10.27 9.67
C ALA A 149 2.96 9.37 10.72
N ALA A 150 1.78 9.76 11.18
CA ALA A 150 0.94 8.93 12.04
C ALA A 150 -0.55 9.15 11.77
N LEU A 151 -1.35 8.09 11.96
CA LEU A 151 -2.81 8.19 11.97
C LEU A 151 -3.26 8.90 13.25
N SER A 152 -4.20 9.84 13.13
CA SER A 152 -4.77 10.58 14.27
C SER A 152 -5.47 9.65 15.26
N GLU A 153 -5.55 10.07 16.52
CA GLU A 153 -6.29 9.38 17.58
C GLU A 153 -5.78 7.96 17.87
N ASN A 154 -4.84 7.89 18.82
CA ASN A 154 -4.17 6.66 19.21
C ASN A 154 -5.03 5.82 20.18
N ILE A 155 -6.11 5.22 19.69
CA ILE A 155 -6.68 4.05 20.39
C ILE A 155 -5.89 2.82 19.93
N GLN A 156 -4.67 2.71 20.47
CA GLN A 156 -3.65 1.68 20.23
C GLN A 156 -4.19 0.23 20.18
N GLN A 157 -5.40 -0.02 20.69
CA GLN A 157 -6.03 -1.34 20.71
C GLN A 157 -6.89 -1.65 19.46
N GLY A 158 -6.88 -0.83 18.41
CA GLY A 158 -7.73 -1.03 17.23
C GLY A 158 -7.14 -0.67 15.87
N ILE A 159 -5.83 -0.42 15.78
CA ILE A 159 -5.17 -0.08 14.52
C ILE A 159 -4.02 -1.06 14.30
N SER A 160 -4.06 -1.77 13.18
CA SER A 160 -2.95 -2.55 12.65
C SER A 160 -2.47 -1.91 11.35
N ILE A 161 -1.15 -1.82 11.19
CA ILE A 161 -0.49 -1.24 10.01
C ILE A 161 0.56 -2.20 9.47
N ASP A 162 0.81 -2.10 8.18
CA ASP A 162 1.78 -2.90 7.45
C ASP A 162 2.17 -2.20 6.13
N ALA A 163 3.20 -2.68 5.44
CA ALA A 163 3.54 -2.29 4.07
C ALA A 163 3.72 -0.78 3.89
N VAL A 164 4.30 -0.09 4.88
CA VAL A 164 4.41 1.37 4.86
C VAL A 164 5.58 1.77 3.96
N THR A 165 5.32 2.62 2.98
CA THR A 165 6.34 3.19 2.10
C THR A 165 6.17 4.68 1.89
N VAL A 166 7.30 5.39 1.80
CA VAL A 166 7.36 6.73 1.19
C VAL A 166 7.93 6.58 -0.21
N ARG A 167 7.32 7.24 -1.20
CA ARG A 167 7.66 7.06 -2.61
C ARG A 167 7.76 8.34 -3.41
N THR A 168 8.60 8.34 -4.44
CA THR A 168 8.68 9.42 -5.44
C THR A 168 7.62 9.31 -6.54
N ALA A 169 7.03 8.12 -6.71
CA ALA A 169 5.95 7.84 -7.65
C ALA A 169 4.96 6.83 -7.03
N LEU A 170 3.72 6.83 -7.51
CA LEU A 170 2.74 5.80 -7.13
C LEU A 170 3.27 4.40 -7.47
N PRO A 171 2.89 3.36 -6.70
CA PRO A 171 3.24 1.99 -7.04
C PRO A 171 2.65 1.59 -8.41
N ILE A 172 3.44 0.92 -9.24
CA ILE A 172 2.93 0.31 -10.48
C ILE A 172 1.94 -0.80 -10.09
N GLY A 173 0.74 -0.77 -10.66
CA GLY A 173 -0.35 -1.72 -10.34
C GLY A 173 -1.12 -1.38 -9.06
N TYR A 174 -0.91 -0.19 -8.46
CA TYR A 174 -1.76 0.33 -7.40
C TYR A 174 -3.01 0.98 -8.01
N GLU A 175 -4.18 0.42 -7.73
CA GLU A 175 -5.47 1.03 -8.05
C GLU A 175 -6.23 1.31 -6.75
N PRO A 176 -6.69 2.54 -6.49
CA PRO A 176 -7.57 2.82 -5.35
C PRO A 176 -8.85 1.99 -5.47
N GLN A 177 -9.41 1.54 -4.35
CA GLN A 177 -10.55 0.60 -4.26
C GLN A 177 -11.84 0.99 -5.03
N SER A 178 -11.90 2.15 -5.71
CA SER A 178 -13.01 2.52 -6.59
C SER A 178 -13.07 1.72 -7.91
N LEU A 179 -12.12 0.83 -8.18
CA LEU A 179 -12.08 0.00 -9.40
C LEU A 179 -11.86 -1.48 -9.06
N TYR A 180 -12.84 -2.12 -8.42
CA TYR A 180 -12.93 -3.59 -8.41
C TYR A 180 -14.29 -4.08 -8.94
N PRO A 181 -14.31 -5.20 -9.70
CA PRO A 181 -13.19 -6.08 -9.99
C PRO A 181 -12.22 -5.43 -10.99
N ILE A 182 -10.92 -5.69 -10.78
CA ILE A 182 -9.81 -5.19 -11.58
C ILE A 182 -10.17 -5.23 -13.06
N ASP A 183 -10.43 -4.07 -13.65
CA ASP A 183 -10.42 -3.95 -15.09
C ASP A 183 -8.98 -3.65 -15.55
N GLN A 184 -8.19 -4.71 -15.63
CA GLN A 184 -6.83 -4.71 -16.17
C GLN A 184 -6.79 -4.37 -17.67
N THR A 185 -7.90 -4.03 -18.32
CA THR A 185 -7.93 -3.66 -19.75
C THR A 185 -7.19 -2.36 -20.05
N ASN A 186 -6.89 -1.54 -19.03
CA ASN A 186 -6.00 -0.39 -19.19
C ASN A 186 -4.50 -0.75 -19.17
N ILE A 187 -4.13 -2.03 -18.98
CA ILE A 187 -2.92 -2.57 -19.61
C ILE A 187 -3.25 -2.76 -21.10
N SER A 188 -3.44 -1.65 -21.83
CA SER A 188 -3.94 -1.64 -23.22
C SER A 188 -3.05 -2.39 -24.22
N SER A 189 -1.92 -2.91 -23.75
CA SER A 189 -0.98 -3.72 -24.50
C SER A 189 -1.31 -5.21 -24.43
N CYS A 190 -1.82 -5.77 -23.31
CA CYS A 190 -2.04 -7.21 -23.17
C CYS A 190 -3.05 -7.76 -24.19
N VAL A 191 -2.72 -8.89 -24.82
CA VAL A 191 -3.61 -9.63 -25.71
C VAL A 191 -3.78 -11.03 -25.17
N PHE A 192 -5.03 -11.40 -24.89
CA PHE A 192 -5.37 -12.75 -24.47
C PHE A 192 -6.13 -13.49 -25.59
N PRO A 193 -5.90 -14.80 -25.74
CA PRO A 193 -4.83 -15.57 -25.10
C PRO A 193 -3.45 -15.23 -25.72
N PHE A 194 -2.39 -15.38 -24.93
CA PHE A 194 -1.01 -15.31 -25.43
C PHE A 194 -0.27 -16.62 -25.18
N ILE A 195 0.87 -16.84 -25.85
CA ILE A 195 1.74 -18.00 -25.64
C ILE A 195 3.03 -17.56 -24.97
N TYR A 196 3.33 -18.14 -23.80
CA TYR A 196 4.59 -17.93 -23.09
C TYR A 196 5.18 -19.29 -22.68
N ASN A 197 6.48 -19.50 -22.91
CA ASN A 197 7.15 -20.79 -22.69
C ASN A 197 6.40 -21.99 -23.30
N GLY A 198 5.77 -21.79 -24.46
CA GLY A 198 5.02 -22.84 -25.17
C GLY A 198 3.65 -23.18 -24.60
N GLN A 199 3.17 -22.46 -23.59
CA GLN A 199 1.84 -22.64 -22.99
C GLN A 199 0.95 -21.43 -23.28
N SER A 200 -0.35 -21.67 -23.49
CA SER A 200 -1.32 -20.61 -23.73
C SER A 200 -1.95 -20.13 -22.42
N TYR A 201 -2.03 -18.82 -22.24
CA TYR A 201 -2.57 -18.19 -21.04
C TYR A 201 -3.70 -17.21 -21.39
N SER A 202 -4.82 -17.34 -20.69
CA SER A 202 -6.00 -16.47 -20.79
C SER A 202 -6.04 -15.36 -19.74
N ALA A 203 -5.04 -15.30 -18.87
CA ALA A 203 -4.81 -14.29 -17.85
C ALA A 203 -3.29 -14.11 -17.66
N CYS A 204 -2.87 -13.13 -16.88
CA CYS A 204 -1.45 -12.95 -16.59
C CYS A 204 -0.85 -14.20 -15.93
N THR A 205 0.41 -14.48 -16.23
CA THR A 205 1.16 -15.64 -15.68
C THR A 205 2.45 -15.18 -15.03
N LEU A 206 3.04 -15.98 -14.16
CA LEU A 206 4.34 -15.63 -13.57
C LEU A 206 5.45 -15.82 -14.60
N GLY A 207 6.20 -14.76 -14.86
CA GLY A 207 7.43 -14.81 -15.61
C GLY A 207 8.56 -15.48 -14.82
N ASN A 208 9.68 -15.72 -15.48
CA ASN A 208 10.85 -16.40 -14.88
C ASN A 208 11.42 -15.70 -13.62
N ASN A 209 11.13 -14.42 -13.42
CA ASN A 209 11.54 -13.62 -12.25
C ASN A 209 10.46 -13.54 -11.15
N GLY A 210 9.38 -14.31 -11.25
CA GLY A 210 8.26 -14.29 -10.29
C GLY A 210 7.36 -13.05 -10.41
N ILE A 211 7.54 -12.23 -11.45
CA ILE A 211 6.67 -11.08 -11.73
C ILE A 211 5.53 -11.53 -12.66
N PRO A 212 4.25 -11.21 -12.37
CA PRO A 212 3.16 -11.43 -13.30
C PRO A 212 3.37 -10.70 -14.64
N ILE A 213 3.13 -11.39 -15.74
CA ILE A 213 3.34 -10.88 -17.09
C ILE A 213 2.17 -11.20 -18.02
N CYS A 214 2.06 -10.41 -19.09
CA CYS A 214 1.28 -10.69 -20.28
C CYS A 214 2.11 -10.36 -21.54
N LEU A 215 1.62 -10.73 -22.72
CA LEU A 215 2.20 -10.30 -24.00
C LEU A 215 1.28 -9.36 -24.75
N ASP A 216 1.87 -8.44 -25.51
CA ASP A 216 1.13 -7.55 -26.42
C ASP A 216 0.99 -8.11 -27.84
N ARG A 217 0.37 -7.33 -28.74
CA ARG A 217 0.19 -7.72 -30.16
C ARG A 217 1.54 -7.92 -30.89
N GLN A 218 2.61 -7.32 -30.40
CA GLN A 218 3.97 -7.44 -30.92
C GLN A 218 4.79 -8.50 -30.16
N ASN A 219 4.17 -9.24 -29.24
CA ASN A 219 4.79 -10.29 -28.43
C ASN A 219 5.84 -9.76 -27.44
N ASN A 220 5.74 -8.48 -27.03
CA ASN A 220 6.57 -7.94 -25.95
C ASN A 220 6.01 -8.32 -24.59
N THR A 221 6.89 -8.66 -23.65
CA THR A 221 6.53 -8.92 -22.26
C THR A 221 6.20 -7.62 -21.55
N ASN A 222 4.97 -7.52 -21.08
CA ASN A 222 4.48 -6.43 -20.25
C ASN A 222 4.23 -6.97 -18.84
N GLN A 223 4.44 -6.12 -17.84
CA GLN A 223 4.14 -6.47 -16.47
C GLN A 223 2.62 -6.34 -16.23
N CYS A 224 2.08 -7.35 -15.57
CA CYS A 224 0.84 -7.26 -14.82
C CYS A 224 1.16 -7.10 -13.32
#